data_AF-A0A7S2MT53-F1
#
_entry.id   AF-A0A7S2MT53-F1
#
_cell.length_a   1.000
_cell.length_b   1.000
_cell.length_c   1.000
_cell.angle_alpha   90.00
_cell.angle_beta   90.00
_cell.angle_gamma   90.00
#
_symmetry.space_group_name_H-M   'P 1'
#
loop_
_entity.id
_entity.type
_entity.pdbx_description
1 polymer ?
#
loop_
_entity_poly.entity_id
_entity_poly.type
_entity_poly.pdbx_seq_one_letter_code
_entity_poly.pdbx_strand_id
1 'polypeptide(L)'
;ADAEVNGEKAHERLATNGGTELSNDADTTKDKRWADVRVGDVLVVRQDEEFPADMVPFYCSGEGGNCYVSTANLDGETNLKLKTAPEASQALLARGGGTEAAVLAGLGKLSGDLEAEAPSSNIHDFSGNMS
;
A
#
# COMPACT_ATOMS: atom_id res chain seq x y z
N ALA A 1 -41.40 -33.57 11.34
CA ALA A 1 -40.43 -33.38 12.43
C ALA A 1 -39.11 -33.95 11.95
N ASP A 2 -38.08 -33.10 12.05
CA ASP A 2 -36.63 -33.30 11.91
C ASP A 2 -36.04 -33.80 10.58
N ALA A 3 -35.30 -32.91 9.89
CA ALA A 3 -33.82 -32.90 9.88
C ALA A 3 -33.27 -31.78 8.95
N GLU A 4 -32.24 -31.07 9.43
CA GLU A 4 -31.36 -30.13 8.69
C GLU A 4 -30.64 -30.78 7.49
N VAL A 5 -30.31 -29.99 6.45
CA VAL A 5 -28.98 -29.97 5.78
C VAL A 5 -28.75 -28.59 5.13
N ASN A 6 -27.56 -28.04 5.42
CA ASN A 6 -26.89 -26.86 4.88
C ASN A 6 -26.83 -26.76 3.34
N GLY A 7 -26.75 -25.53 2.84
CA GLY A 7 -26.36 -25.24 1.46
C GLY A 7 -25.82 -23.83 1.30
N GLU A 8 -24.53 -23.65 1.55
CA GLU A 8 -23.74 -22.50 1.11
C GLU A 8 -23.95 -22.24 -0.39
N LYS A 9 -24.12 -20.97 -0.80
CA LYS A 9 -23.64 -20.50 -2.10
C LYS A 9 -23.08 -19.08 -2.01
N ALA A 10 -21.75 -19.04 -2.00
CA ALA A 10 -20.87 -18.12 -2.72
C ALA A 10 -21.23 -16.64 -2.62
N HIS A 11 -20.69 -15.97 -1.59
CA HIS A 11 -20.28 -14.58 -1.78
C HIS A 11 -19.04 -14.62 -2.67
N GLU A 12 -19.25 -14.44 -3.97
CA GLU A 12 -18.23 -14.24 -4.98
C GLU A 12 -17.39 -13.03 -4.57
N ARG A 13 -16.30 -13.29 -3.84
CA ARG A 13 -15.22 -12.34 -3.65
C ARG A 13 -14.58 -12.18 -5.02
N LEU A 14 -14.93 -11.10 -5.74
CA LEU A 14 -14.06 -10.59 -6.78
C LEU A 14 -12.73 -10.25 -6.12
N ALA A 15 -11.76 -11.15 -6.23
CA ALA A 15 -10.36 -10.81 -6.07
C ALA A 15 -10.01 -9.89 -7.24
N THR A 16 -10.15 -8.59 -7.05
CA THR A 16 -9.58 -7.63 -8.00
C THR A 16 -8.07 -7.66 -7.78
N ASN A 17 -7.34 -8.24 -8.72
CA ASN A 17 -5.88 -8.12 -8.85
C ASN A 17 -5.50 -6.66 -9.22
N GLY A 18 -5.92 -5.69 -8.42
CA GLY A 18 -5.82 -4.27 -8.69
C GLY A 18 -5.10 -3.54 -7.56
N GLY A 19 -4.11 -2.74 -7.91
CA GLY A 19 -3.59 -1.68 -7.03
C GLY A 19 -4.39 -0.42 -7.30
N THR A 20 -4.62 0.41 -6.30
CA THR A 20 -5.34 1.67 -6.49
C THR A 20 -4.35 2.77 -6.84
N GLU A 21 -4.39 3.33 -8.06
CA GLU A 21 -3.54 4.45 -8.53
C GLU A 21 -4.22 5.81 -8.36
N LEU A 22 -3.43 6.86 -8.15
CA LEU A 22 -3.91 8.26 -8.15
C LEU A 22 -3.88 8.88 -9.55
N SER A 23 -4.96 9.58 -9.92
CA SER A 23 -4.93 10.42 -11.12
C SER A 23 -4.50 11.85 -10.82
N ASN A 24 -3.75 12.46 -11.75
CA ASN A 24 -3.31 13.86 -11.70
C ASN A 24 -4.44 14.89 -11.59
N ASP A 25 -5.69 14.47 -11.80
CA ASP A 25 -6.88 15.29 -11.60
C ASP A 25 -7.50 14.96 -10.23
N ALA A 26 -7.04 15.70 -9.21
CA ALA A 26 -7.65 15.96 -7.89
C ALA A 26 -8.34 14.79 -7.13
N ASP A 27 -7.76 14.46 -5.97
CA ASP A 27 -8.42 13.93 -4.76
C ASP A 27 -9.17 12.59 -4.89
N THR A 28 -8.96 11.85 -5.97
CA THR A 28 -9.65 10.58 -6.21
C THR A 28 -8.69 9.45 -6.58
N THR A 29 -9.00 8.28 -6.05
CA THR A 29 -8.35 7.02 -6.34
C THR A 29 -9.01 6.33 -7.54
N LYS A 30 -8.22 5.63 -8.36
CA LYS A 30 -8.69 4.84 -9.50
C LYS A 30 -8.10 3.44 -9.44
N ASP A 31 -8.91 2.45 -9.78
CA ASP A 31 -8.43 1.08 -9.86
C ASP A 31 -7.48 0.92 -11.05
N LYS A 32 -6.33 0.28 -10.80
CA LYS A 32 -5.34 -0.05 -11.82
C LYS A 32 -5.01 -1.53 -11.77
N ARG A 33 -5.02 -2.21 -12.91
CA ARG A 33 -4.59 -3.62 -12.98
C ARG A 33 -3.09 -3.70 -12.68
N TRP A 34 -2.65 -4.76 -12.00
CA TRP A 34 -1.24 -4.94 -11.66
C TRP A 34 -0.30 -4.85 -12.88
N ALA A 35 -0.71 -5.42 -14.01
CA ALA A 35 0.08 -5.38 -15.25
C ALA A 35 0.27 -3.96 -15.83
N ASP A 36 -0.52 -2.99 -15.38
CA ASP A 36 -0.47 -1.60 -15.84
C ASP A 36 0.32 -0.69 -14.87
N VAL A 37 0.73 -1.18 -13.68
CA VAL A 37 1.53 -0.44 -12.69
C VAL A 37 2.92 -0.12 -13.24
N ARG A 38 3.38 1.12 -13.02
CA ARG A 38 4.66 1.65 -13.49
C ARG A 38 5.43 2.32 -12.35
N VAL A 39 6.75 2.39 -12.51
CA VAL A 39 7.61 3.17 -11.60
C VAL A 39 7.15 4.63 -11.60
N GLY A 40 6.96 5.18 -10.40
CA GLY A 40 6.44 6.53 -10.18
C GLY A 40 4.94 6.59 -9.89
N ASP A 41 4.20 5.50 -10.07
CA ASP A 41 2.80 5.45 -9.62
C ASP A 41 2.73 5.53 -8.09
N VAL A 42 1.80 6.32 -7.58
CA VAL A 42 1.46 6.33 -6.16
C VAL A 42 0.26 5.45 -5.94
N LEU A 43 0.44 4.42 -5.10
CA LEU A 43 -0.59 3.44 -4.82
C LEU A 43 -1.14 3.57 -3.40
N VAL A 44 -2.46 3.42 -3.27
CA VAL A 44 -3.11 3.19 -1.98
C VAL A 44 -3.32 1.70 -1.82
N VAL A 45 -2.73 1.13 -0.76
CA VAL A 45 -2.89 -0.28 -0.40
C VAL A 45 -3.71 -0.34 0.87
N ARG A 46 -4.81 -1.09 0.84
CA ARG A 46 -5.70 -1.27 1.98
C ARG A 46 -5.30 -2.49 2.80
N GLN A 47 -5.86 -2.57 4.00
CA GLN A 47 -5.62 -3.70 4.89
C GLN A 47 -5.97 -5.02 4.17
N ASP A 48 -5.11 -6.01 4.34
CA ASP A 48 -5.24 -7.37 3.78
C ASP A 48 -5.16 -7.45 2.24
N GLU A 49 -4.70 -6.40 1.54
CA GLU A 49 -4.38 -6.44 0.12
C GLU A 49 -2.93 -6.88 -0.16
N GLU A 50 -2.72 -7.59 -1.27
CA GLU A 50 -1.38 -7.95 -1.73
C GLU A 50 -0.70 -6.79 -2.45
N PHE A 51 0.62 -6.73 -2.36
CA PHE A 51 1.43 -5.71 -3.01
C PHE A 51 1.69 -6.08 -4.48
N PRO A 52 1.38 -5.20 -5.45
CA PRO A 52 1.58 -5.48 -6.87
C PRO A 52 3.04 -5.34 -7.35
N ALA A 53 3.88 -4.66 -6.57
CA ALA A 53 5.27 -4.36 -6.86
C ALA A 53 6.02 -4.01 -5.56
N ASP A 54 7.34 -3.88 -5.65
CA ASP A 54 8.16 -3.30 -4.58
C ASP A 54 7.81 -1.83 -4.38
N MET A 55 7.60 -1.41 -3.12
CA MET A 55 7.09 -0.08 -2.79
C MET A 55 7.79 0.54 -1.58
N VAL A 56 7.83 1.88 -1.58
CA VAL A 56 8.31 2.70 -0.47
C VAL A 56 7.11 3.43 0.16
N PRO A 57 6.84 3.28 1.47
CA PRO A 57 5.71 3.94 2.11
C PRO A 57 6.00 5.44 2.31
N PHE A 58 5.09 6.31 1.83
CA PHE A 58 5.13 7.74 2.13
C PHE A 58 4.24 8.12 3.33
N TYR A 59 3.17 7.36 3.54
CA TYR A 59 2.23 7.54 4.63
C TYR A 59 1.65 6.21 5.06
N CYS A 60 1.46 6.03 6.36
CA CYS A 60 0.70 4.93 6.93
C CYS A 60 -0.35 5.47 7.92
N SER A 61 -1.53 4.87 7.94
CA SER A 61 -2.63 5.26 8.84
C SER A 61 -2.44 4.82 10.28
N GLY A 62 -1.52 3.87 10.54
CA GLY A 62 -1.18 3.44 11.89
C GLY A 62 -0.47 4.52 12.70
N GLU A 63 -0.53 4.38 14.02
CA GLU A 63 0.11 5.31 14.96
C GLU A 63 1.61 5.44 14.66
N GLY A 64 2.10 6.68 14.62
CA GLY A 64 3.51 6.96 14.32
C GLY A 64 3.93 6.70 12.86
N GLY A 65 2.98 6.52 11.93
CA GLY A 65 3.29 6.17 10.55
C GLY A 65 3.67 4.71 10.36
N ASN A 66 3.19 3.84 11.25
CA ASN A 66 3.49 2.41 11.21
C ASN A 66 2.49 1.62 10.35
N CYS A 67 2.98 0.59 9.69
CA CYS A 67 2.19 -0.48 9.09
C CYS A 67 2.85 -1.84 9.35
N TYR A 68 2.07 -2.91 9.23
CA TYR A 68 2.51 -4.26 9.51
C TYR A 68 2.35 -5.10 8.24
N VAL A 69 3.43 -5.70 7.78
CA VAL A 69 3.49 -6.45 6.53
C VAL A 69 3.75 -7.92 6.81
N SER A 70 2.92 -8.79 6.24
CA SER A 70 3.21 -10.22 6.18
C SER A 70 4.15 -10.52 5.02
N THR A 71 5.20 -11.30 5.28
CA THR A 71 6.12 -11.81 4.24
C THR A 71 6.03 -13.32 4.06
N ALA A 72 4.97 -13.95 4.61
CA ALA A 72 4.81 -15.41 4.58
C ALA A 72 4.94 -16.04 3.19
N ASN A 73 4.48 -15.34 2.14
CA ASN A 73 4.58 -15.79 0.75
C ASN A 73 6.00 -15.69 0.15
N LEU A 74 6.91 -14.94 0.79
CA LEU A 74 8.29 -14.73 0.35
C LEU A 74 9.30 -15.59 1.11
N ASP A 75 9.19 -15.63 2.44
CA ASP A 75 10.18 -16.27 3.33
C ASP A 75 9.59 -17.30 4.30
N GLY A 76 8.26 -17.48 4.30
CA GLY A 76 7.57 -18.40 5.20
C GLY A 76 7.47 -17.94 6.65
N GLU A 77 7.84 -16.69 6.96
CA GLU A 77 7.70 -16.13 8.30
C GLU A 77 6.22 -15.90 8.65
N THR A 78 5.84 -16.23 9.89
CA THR A 78 4.46 -16.03 10.39
C THR A 78 4.26 -14.70 11.11
N ASN A 79 5.35 -14.02 11.45
CA ASN A 79 5.30 -12.74 12.15
C ASN A 79 5.10 -11.60 11.17
N LEU A 80 4.33 -10.59 11.59
CA LEU A 80 4.22 -9.36 10.84
C LEU A 80 5.47 -8.49 11.06
N LYS A 81 6.06 -8.01 9.96
CA LYS A 81 7.19 -7.09 9.98
C LYS A 81 6.67 -5.66 10.08
N LEU A 82 7.13 -4.93 11.09
CA LEU A 82 6.86 -3.50 11.23
C LEU A 82 7.60 -2.72 10.13
N LYS A 83 6.88 -1.84 9.45
CA LYS A 83 7.40 -0.86 8.51
C LYS A 83 6.88 0.52 8.89
N THR A 84 7.69 1.55 8.68
CA THR A 84 7.36 2.91 9.11
C THR A 84 7.59 3.86 7.95
N ALA A 85 6.61 4.73 7.67
CA ALA A 85 6.76 5.81 6.70
C ALA A 85 7.76 6.86 7.24
N PRO A 86 8.56 7.51 6.37
CA PRO A 86 9.44 8.60 6.79
C PRO A 86 8.67 9.70 7.53
N GLU A 87 9.24 10.18 8.64
CA GLU A 87 8.57 11.19 9.48
C GLU A 87 8.20 12.45 8.69
N ALA A 88 9.08 12.89 7.78
CA ALA A 88 8.86 14.09 6.97
C ALA A 88 7.63 13.95 6.05
N SER A 89 7.50 12.83 5.32
CA SER A 89 6.36 12.59 4.44
C SER A 89 5.08 12.32 5.25
N GLN A 90 5.19 11.54 6.33
CA GLN A 90 4.08 11.27 7.25
C GLN A 90 3.50 12.56 7.83
N ALA A 91 4.36 13.44 8.36
CA ALA A 91 3.96 14.70 8.95
C ALA A 91 3.34 15.64 7.93
N LEU A 92 3.93 15.74 6.72
CA LEU A 92 3.42 16.58 5.64
C LEU A 92 2.01 16.14 5.20
N LEU A 93 1.80 14.85 5.03
CA LEU A 93 0.52 14.28 4.57
C LEU A 93 -0.54 14.26 5.68
N ALA A 94 -0.14 14.17 6.94
CA ALA A 94 -1.04 14.22 8.08
C ALA A 94 -1.57 15.64 8.41
N ARG A 95 -1.02 16.72 7.81
CA ARG A 95 -1.39 18.12 8.13
C ARG A 95 -2.89 18.42 8.00
N GLY A 96 -3.61 17.67 7.17
CA GLY A 96 -5.06 17.82 6.97
C GLY A 96 -5.94 16.93 7.87
N GLY A 97 -5.38 16.26 8.88
CA GLY A 97 -6.15 15.45 9.85
C GLY A 97 -6.10 13.93 9.63
N GLY A 98 -5.15 13.44 8.83
CA GLY A 98 -4.90 11.99 8.67
C GLY A 98 -6.01 11.17 8.03
N THR A 99 -7.09 11.80 7.55
CA THR A 99 -8.12 11.13 6.76
C THR A 99 -7.57 10.79 5.37
N GLU A 100 -8.10 9.74 4.74
CA GLU A 100 -7.70 9.36 3.37
C GLU A 100 -7.78 10.56 2.41
N ALA A 101 -8.91 11.27 2.39
CA ALA A 101 -9.07 12.48 1.57
C ALA A 101 -8.01 13.56 1.87
N ALA A 102 -7.69 13.82 3.14
CA ALA A 102 -6.67 14.80 3.49
C ALA A 102 -5.27 14.40 3.01
N VAL A 103 -4.95 13.10 3.11
CA VAL A 103 -3.69 12.53 2.65
C VAL A 103 -3.60 12.60 1.12
N LEU A 104 -4.66 12.22 0.41
CA LEU A 104 -4.75 12.30 -1.05
C LEU A 104 -4.59 13.75 -1.56
N ALA A 105 -5.29 14.71 -0.94
CA ALA A 105 -5.11 16.12 -1.22
C ALA A 105 -3.70 16.65 -0.89
N GLY A 106 -3.01 16.00 0.06
CA GLY A 106 -1.62 16.30 0.42
C GLY A 106 -0.61 15.78 -0.60
N LEU A 107 -0.85 14.61 -1.20
CA LEU A 107 0.06 13.97 -2.15
C LEU A 107 0.29 14.83 -3.40
N GLY A 108 -0.73 15.56 -3.87
CA GLY A 108 -0.57 16.50 -4.98
C GLY A 108 0.37 17.69 -4.70
N LYS A 109 0.79 17.87 -3.44
CA LYS A 109 1.75 18.90 -3.01
C LYS A 109 3.14 18.33 -2.71
N LEU A 110 3.28 17.00 -2.74
CA LEU A 110 4.56 16.33 -2.54
C LEU A 110 5.33 16.37 -3.86
N SER A 111 6.58 16.79 -3.78
CA SER A 111 7.52 16.77 -4.90
C SER A 111 8.90 16.42 -4.35
N GLY A 112 9.64 15.60 -5.08
CA GLY A 112 10.99 15.20 -4.72
C GLY A 112 11.45 14.07 -5.62
N ASP A 113 12.68 13.64 -5.39
CA ASP A 113 13.33 12.54 -6.10
C ASP A 113 13.52 11.36 -5.14
N LEU A 114 13.29 10.16 -5.66
CA LEU A 114 13.58 8.91 -4.97
C LEU A 114 14.65 8.17 -5.77
N GLU A 115 15.84 8.08 -5.20
CA GLU A 115 16.93 7.26 -5.73
C GLU A 115 16.97 5.94 -4.96
N ALA A 116 17.12 4.83 -5.68
CA ALA A 116 17.22 3.51 -5.09
C ALA A 116 18.39 2.74 -5.73
N GLU A 117 18.93 1.77 -5.00
CA GLU A 117 19.89 0.85 -5.55
C GLU A 117 19.33 0.01 -6.71
N ALA A 118 20.22 -0.63 -7.48
CA ALA A 118 19.80 -1.53 -8.54
C ALA A 118 19.08 -2.77 -7.98
N PRO A 119 18.10 -3.35 -8.70
CA PRO A 119 17.40 -4.54 -8.24
C PRO A 119 18.36 -5.67 -7.88
N SER A 120 18.13 -6.28 -6.72
CA SER A 120 18.96 -7.39 -6.21
C SER A 120 18.08 -8.54 -5.72
N SER A 121 18.67 -9.72 -5.56
CA SER A 121 17.98 -10.87 -4.96
C SER A 121 17.98 -10.86 -3.43
N ASN A 122 18.52 -9.80 -2.79
CA ASN A 122 18.53 -9.69 -1.34
C ASN A 122 17.18 -9.16 -0.86
N ILE A 123 16.40 -10.01 -0.19
CA ILE A 123 15.06 -9.68 0.31
C ILE A 123 15.07 -9.00 1.69
N HIS A 124 16.23 -8.85 2.32
CA HIS A 124 16.36 -8.33 3.68
C HIS A 124 16.98 -6.94 3.76
N ASP A 125 17.55 -6.45 2.66
CA ASP A 125 18.22 -5.17 2.60
C ASP A 125 17.66 -4.34 1.44
N PHE A 126 17.54 -3.04 1.68
CA PHE A 126 17.14 -2.05 0.69
C PHE A 126 17.79 -0.72 1.05
N SER A 127 18.47 -0.10 0.08
CA SER A 127 19.02 1.24 0.22
C SER A 127 18.44 2.20 -0.81
N GLY A 128 17.99 3.36 -0.33
CA GLY A 128 17.51 4.45 -1.16
C GLY A 128 17.58 5.78 -0.42
N ASN A 129 17.47 6.86 -1.19
CA ASN A 129 17.47 8.23 -0.71
C ASN A 129 16.27 8.99 -1.26
N MET A 130 15.65 9.82 -0.41
CA MET A 130 14.53 10.68 -0.77
C MET A 130 14.92 12.13 -0.51
N SER A 131 14.83 13.00 -1.52
CA SER A 131 15.23 14.42 -1.44
C SER A 131 14.26 15.38 -2.09
#